data_AF-A0A430VNR7-F1
#
_entry.id   AF-A0A430VNR7-F1
#
_cell.length_a   1.000
_cell.length_b   1.000
_cell.length_c   1.000
_cell.angle_alpha   90.00
_cell.angle_beta   90.00
_cell.angle_gamma   90.00
#
_symmetry.space_group_name_H-M   'P 1'
#
loop_
_entity.id
_entity.type
_entity.pdbx_description
1 polymer ?
#
loop_
_entity_poly.entity_id
_entity_poly.type
_entity_poly.pdbx_seq_one_letter_code
_entity_poly.pdbx_strand_id
1 'polypeptide(L)'
;MVKVLDLQFQGVEKVIASFLLQSREGPVLIETGPESTYARLEAALKQEGVHPKEVRHVFVTHIHLDHAGAAWRFAELGATVYVHPRGAPHLVDPSRLLASAERIYGAMLKPLWGELKGIPQERVRVLEDGEVVDLGGLRVQALETLGHASHHHAYLVDGLLFAGDIAGVRIAPGPVLPPTPPPDIHLESWYASLDRILALRPEVLYLT
;
A
#
# COMPACT_ATOMS: atom_id res chain seq x y z
N MET A 1 13.76 -10.53 -7.00
CA MET A 1 13.68 -10.93 -5.58
C MET A 1 13.03 -9.80 -4.82
N VAL A 2 12.03 -10.09 -4.00
CA VAL A 2 11.32 -9.09 -3.17
C VAL A 2 12.12 -8.83 -1.90
N LYS A 3 12.29 -7.55 -1.54
CA LYS A 3 12.85 -7.13 -0.25
C LYS A 3 11.73 -6.61 0.65
N VAL A 4 11.57 -7.22 1.81
CA VAL A 4 10.60 -6.80 2.82
C VAL A 4 11.25 -5.76 3.72
N LEU A 5 10.67 -4.57 3.79
CA LEU A 5 11.17 -3.44 4.55
C LEU A 5 10.26 -3.24 5.77
N ASP A 6 10.69 -3.69 6.93
CA ASP A 6 9.96 -3.48 8.20
C ASP A 6 10.05 -2.00 8.60
N LEU A 7 8.89 -1.37 8.77
CA LEU A 7 8.79 0.06 9.06
C LEU A 7 8.91 0.37 10.56
N GLN A 8 8.90 -0.66 11.41
CA GLN A 8 9.02 -0.55 12.85
C GLN A 8 8.01 0.44 13.45
N PHE A 9 6.74 0.32 13.05
CA PHE A 9 5.68 1.22 13.46
C PHE A 9 5.61 1.31 15.00
N GLN A 10 5.66 2.53 15.53
CA GLN A 10 5.75 2.79 16.98
C GLN A 10 6.90 2.07 17.70
N GLY A 11 8.00 1.80 16.98
CA GLY A 11 9.17 1.11 17.52
C GLY A 11 9.00 -0.41 17.66
N VAL A 12 7.95 -0.99 17.08
CA VAL A 12 7.65 -2.41 17.15
C VAL A 12 7.95 -3.07 15.81
N GLU A 13 8.75 -4.14 15.82
CA GLU A 13 9.08 -4.91 14.61
C GLU A 13 7.87 -5.69 14.08
N LYS A 14 7.83 -5.87 12.76
CA LYS A 14 6.88 -6.74 12.03
C LYS A 14 5.41 -6.37 12.29
N VAL A 15 5.13 -5.08 12.19
CA VAL A 15 3.77 -4.51 12.30
C VAL A 15 3.27 -3.97 10.97
N ILE A 16 4.10 -3.20 10.27
CA ILE A 16 3.81 -2.64 8.94
C ILE A 16 5.06 -2.82 8.08
N ALA A 17 4.88 -3.34 6.87
CA ALA A 17 5.96 -3.51 5.91
C ALA A 17 5.69 -2.79 4.58
N SER A 18 6.78 -2.36 3.94
CA SER A 18 6.81 -2.03 2.52
C SER A 18 7.59 -3.08 1.75
N PHE A 19 7.36 -3.18 0.44
CA PHE A 19 8.02 -4.17 -0.41
C PHE A 19 8.76 -3.50 -1.55
N LEU A 20 10.06 -3.75 -1.63
CA LEU A 20 10.91 -3.25 -2.68
C LEU A 20 11.16 -4.34 -3.73
N LEU A 21 10.84 -4.01 -4.98
CA LEU A 21 11.13 -4.80 -6.16
C LEU A 21 12.04 -4.02 -7.10
N GLN A 22 12.73 -4.76 -7.97
CA GLN A 22 13.59 -4.18 -9.00
C GLN A 22 12.97 -4.41 -10.37
N SER A 23 13.00 -3.37 -11.19
CA SER A 23 12.54 -3.39 -12.58
C SER A 23 13.57 -2.73 -13.48
N ARG A 24 13.45 -2.87 -14.80
CA ARG A 24 14.38 -2.17 -15.72
C ARG A 24 14.12 -0.66 -15.81
N GLU A 25 12.94 -0.21 -15.38
CA GLU A 25 12.58 1.21 -15.29
C GLU A 25 12.95 1.84 -13.94
N GLY A 26 13.48 1.02 -13.02
CA GLY A 26 13.98 1.44 -11.72
C GLY A 26 13.30 0.70 -10.55
N PRO A 27 13.68 1.06 -9.32
CA PRO A 27 13.06 0.52 -8.10
C PRO A 27 11.55 0.77 -8.04
N VAL A 28 10.83 -0.27 -7.65
CA VAL A 28 9.38 -0.28 -7.46
C VAL A 28 9.08 -0.54 -6.00
N LEU A 29 8.20 0.27 -5.44
CA LEU A 29 7.72 0.10 -4.08
C LEU A 29 6.25 -0.33 -4.10
N ILE A 30 5.91 -1.32 -3.31
CA ILE A 30 4.53 -1.67 -2.97
C ILE A 30 4.34 -1.36 -1.49
N GLU A 31 3.34 -0.53 -1.19
CA GLU A 31 3.11 0.12 0.10
C GLU A 31 4.17 1.11 0.54
N THR A 32 3.74 2.15 1.24
CA THR A 32 4.64 3.18 1.80
C THR A 32 4.58 3.28 3.31
N GLY A 33 3.59 2.63 3.92
CA GLY A 33 3.32 2.81 5.33
C GLY A 33 2.74 4.19 5.65
N PRO A 34 2.61 4.51 6.94
CA PRO A 34 2.29 5.85 7.40
C PRO A 34 3.49 6.78 7.31
N GLU A 35 3.21 8.07 7.14
CA GLU A 35 4.24 9.12 7.01
C GLU A 35 5.12 9.21 8.26
N SER A 36 4.57 8.90 9.44
CA SER A 36 5.32 8.79 10.70
C SER A 36 6.49 7.79 10.64
N THR A 37 6.46 6.83 9.71
CA THR A 37 7.52 5.83 9.49
C THR A 37 8.39 6.12 8.28
N TYR A 38 8.15 7.22 7.55
CA TYR A 38 8.88 7.53 6.31
C TYR A 38 10.42 7.54 6.50
N ALA A 39 10.92 8.08 7.62
CA ALA A 39 12.36 8.07 7.91
C ALA A 39 12.94 6.65 8.05
N ARG A 40 12.14 5.68 8.54
CA ARG A 40 12.52 4.26 8.62
C ARG A 40 12.53 3.62 7.25
N LEU A 41 11.51 3.91 6.43
CA LEU A 41 11.45 3.46 5.05
C LEU A 41 12.66 3.99 4.24
N GLU A 42 13.01 5.27 4.37
CA GLU A 42 14.19 5.84 3.72
C GLU A 42 15.49 5.17 4.14
N ALA A 43 15.63 4.84 5.43
CA ALA A 43 16.79 4.13 5.94
C ALA A 43 16.86 2.70 5.39
N ALA A 44 15.74 1.98 5.35
CA ALA A 44 15.64 0.63 4.80
C ALA A 44 15.94 0.59 3.29
N LEU A 45 15.43 1.54 2.52
CA LEU A 45 15.78 1.69 1.10
C LEU A 45 17.28 1.90 0.91
N LYS A 46 17.91 2.78 1.71
CA LYS A 46 19.35 3.03 1.65
C LYS A 46 20.19 1.80 2.00
N GLN A 47 19.73 0.97 2.95
CA GLN A 47 20.38 -0.30 3.27
C GLN A 47 20.34 -1.29 2.09
N GLU A 48 19.27 -1.24 1.30
CA GLU A 48 19.15 -1.98 0.04
C GLU A 48 19.83 -1.29 -1.16
N GLY A 49 20.59 -0.21 -0.90
CA GLY A 49 21.34 0.53 -1.92
C GLY A 49 20.48 1.42 -2.82
N VAL A 50 19.24 1.71 -2.42
CA VAL A 50 18.29 2.54 -3.17
C VAL A 50 18.11 3.89 -2.47
N HIS A 51 18.33 4.99 -3.19
CA HIS A 51 17.96 6.31 -2.71
C HIS A 51 16.46 6.55 -2.96
N PRO A 52 15.68 7.16 -2.04
CA PRO A 52 14.24 7.40 -2.23
C PRO A 52 13.85 8.05 -3.56
N LYS A 53 14.61 9.06 -4.02
CA LYS A 53 14.47 9.70 -5.34
C LYS A 53 14.59 8.78 -6.57
N GLU A 54 15.15 7.59 -6.39
CA GLU A 54 15.31 6.60 -7.47
C GLU A 54 14.06 5.73 -7.62
N VAL A 55 13.21 5.66 -6.59
CA VAL A 55 11.91 4.97 -6.67
C VAL A 55 11.05 5.70 -7.69
N ARG A 56 10.67 5.00 -8.76
CA ARG A 56 9.89 5.57 -9.87
C ARG A 56 8.41 5.19 -9.81
N HIS A 57 8.10 4.07 -9.19
CA HIS A 57 6.76 3.50 -9.15
C HIS A 57 6.41 3.11 -7.72
N VAL A 58 5.26 3.58 -7.25
CA VAL A 58 4.71 3.27 -5.94
C VAL A 58 3.30 2.71 -6.13
N PHE A 59 3.07 1.46 -5.79
CA PHE A 59 1.75 0.85 -5.81
C PHE A 59 1.22 0.81 -4.39
N VAL A 60 0.00 1.33 -4.18
CA VAL A 60 -0.68 1.24 -2.89
C VAL A 60 -1.93 0.39 -3.05
N THR A 61 -2.10 -0.59 -2.17
CA THR A 61 -3.25 -1.52 -2.20
C THR A 61 -4.53 -0.74 -1.93
N HIS A 62 -4.48 0.18 -0.97
CA HIS A 62 -5.58 1.07 -0.66
C HIS A 62 -5.09 2.33 0.07
N ILE A 63 -5.98 3.30 0.26
CA ILE A 63 -5.61 4.65 0.73
C ILE A 63 -5.64 4.83 2.26
N HIS A 64 -5.72 3.75 3.05
CA HIS A 64 -5.61 3.90 4.50
C HIS A 64 -4.22 4.42 4.88
N LEU A 65 -4.15 5.09 6.04
CA LEU A 65 -2.98 5.88 6.42
C LEU A 65 -1.76 5.03 6.71
N ASP A 66 -1.97 3.81 7.16
CA ASP A 66 -0.96 2.78 7.40
C ASP A 66 -0.41 2.13 6.12
N HIS A 67 -0.95 2.47 4.94
CA HIS A 67 -0.59 1.89 3.64
C HIS A 67 -0.03 2.96 2.69
N ALA A 68 -0.86 3.97 2.41
CA ALA A 68 -0.55 5.05 1.47
C ALA A 68 -0.09 6.36 2.14
N GLY A 69 0.03 6.40 3.46
CA GLY A 69 0.27 7.64 4.21
C GLY A 69 1.53 8.39 3.80
N ALA A 70 2.59 7.67 3.41
CA ALA A 70 3.84 8.26 2.95
C ALA A 70 3.95 8.37 1.41
N ALA A 71 2.94 8.00 0.63
CA ALA A 71 3.01 7.97 -0.83
C ALA A 71 3.32 9.34 -1.46
N TRP A 72 2.82 10.42 -0.84
CA TRP A 72 3.06 11.78 -1.31
C TRP A 72 4.54 12.18 -1.26
N ARG A 73 5.32 11.66 -0.29
CA ARG A 73 6.77 11.91 -0.19
C ARG A 73 7.51 11.42 -1.43
N PHE A 74 7.13 10.26 -1.96
CA PHE A 74 7.73 9.71 -3.19
C PHE A 74 7.24 10.45 -4.44
N ALA A 75 5.98 10.86 -4.47
CA ALA A 75 5.45 11.66 -5.58
C ALA A 75 6.13 13.02 -5.71
N GLU A 76 6.45 13.69 -4.59
CA GLU A 76 7.27 14.92 -4.57
C GLU A 76 8.67 14.70 -5.16
N LEU A 77 9.22 13.50 -4.98
CA LEU A 77 10.50 13.09 -5.57
C LEU A 77 10.38 12.62 -7.03
N GLY A 78 9.16 12.60 -7.58
CA GLY A 78 8.88 12.33 -8.99
C GLY A 78 8.41 10.91 -9.29
N ALA A 79 8.04 10.11 -8.29
CA ALA A 79 7.43 8.80 -8.51
C ALA A 79 5.98 8.91 -9.03
N THR A 80 5.54 7.92 -9.79
CA THR A 80 4.12 7.71 -10.11
C THR A 80 3.50 6.79 -9.05
N VAL A 81 2.36 7.21 -8.50
CA VAL A 81 1.58 6.46 -7.52
C VAL A 81 0.40 5.78 -8.21
N TYR A 82 0.35 4.45 -8.12
CA TYR A 82 -0.66 3.60 -8.72
C TYR A 82 -1.69 3.19 -7.67
N VAL A 83 -2.97 3.37 -7.98
CA VAL A 83 -4.06 3.19 -7.02
C VAL A 83 -5.36 2.78 -7.70
N HIS A 84 -6.27 2.19 -6.93
CA HIS A 84 -7.66 1.94 -7.33
C HIS A 84 -8.39 3.25 -7.75
N PRO A 85 -9.30 3.23 -8.75
CA PRO A 85 -9.98 4.43 -9.26
C PRO A 85 -10.74 5.20 -8.19
N ARG A 86 -11.47 4.51 -7.31
CA ARG A 86 -12.14 5.11 -6.13
C ARG A 86 -11.20 5.72 -5.09
N GLY A 87 -9.94 5.29 -5.02
CA GLY A 87 -8.95 5.83 -4.09
C GLY A 87 -8.25 7.09 -4.62
N ALA A 88 -8.07 7.20 -5.94
CA ALA A 88 -7.31 8.29 -6.55
C ALA A 88 -7.76 9.71 -6.15
N PRO A 89 -9.06 10.06 -6.13
CA PRO A 89 -9.48 11.41 -5.73
C PRO A 89 -9.02 11.79 -4.32
N HIS A 90 -8.93 10.82 -3.41
CA HIS A 90 -8.50 11.02 -2.03
C HIS A 90 -6.99 11.12 -1.87
N LEU A 91 -6.21 10.54 -2.79
CA LEU A 91 -4.77 10.79 -2.85
C LEU A 91 -4.47 12.18 -3.39
N VAL A 92 -5.27 12.65 -4.35
CA VAL A 92 -5.13 14.02 -4.90
C VAL A 92 -5.55 15.06 -3.86
N ASP A 93 -6.71 14.87 -3.24
CA ASP A 93 -7.21 15.70 -2.14
C ASP A 93 -7.58 14.83 -0.91
N PRO A 94 -6.70 14.77 0.11
CA PRO A 94 -6.90 13.94 1.28
C PRO A 94 -7.83 14.59 2.33
N SER A 95 -8.44 15.75 2.06
CA SER A 95 -9.26 16.49 3.03
C SER A 95 -10.34 15.61 3.69
N ARG A 96 -11.02 14.77 2.92
CA ARG A 96 -12.03 13.83 3.44
C ARG A 96 -11.43 12.72 4.30
N LEU A 97 -10.29 12.18 3.88
CA LEU A 97 -9.58 11.13 4.59
C LEU A 97 -9.08 11.67 5.94
N LEU A 98 -8.48 12.88 5.92
CA LEU A 98 -8.04 13.61 7.09
C LEU A 98 -9.19 13.86 8.06
N ALA A 99 -10.32 14.42 7.59
CA ALA A 99 -11.49 14.69 8.43
C ALA A 99 -12.08 13.40 9.04
N SER A 100 -12.02 12.27 8.32
CA SER A 100 -12.44 10.99 8.86
C SER A 100 -11.49 10.49 9.95
N ALA A 101 -10.19 10.52 9.67
CA ALA A 101 -9.15 10.07 10.59
C ALA A 101 -9.07 10.95 11.86
N GLU A 102 -9.28 12.27 11.75
CA GLU A 102 -9.35 13.19 12.89
C GLU A 102 -10.46 12.82 13.87
N ARG A 103 -11.63 12.38 13.37
CA ARG A 103 -12.74 11.93 14.23
C ARG A 103 -12.42 10.65 14.99
N ILE A 104 -11.61 9.77 14.41
CA ILE A 104 -11.24 8.48 15.00
C ILE A 104 -10.07 8.63 15.97
N TYR A 105 -9.01 9.31 15.55
CA TYR A 105 -7.73 9.35 16.26
C TYR A 105 -7.51 10.62 17.08
N GLY A 106 -8.18 11.74 16.76
CA GLY A 106 -8.03 13.01 17.47
C GLY A 106 -6.57 13.41 17.65
N ALA A 107 -6.16 13.60 18.91
CA ALA A 107 -4.78 13.96 19.27
C ALA A 107 -3.72 12.91 18.86
N MET A 108 -4.14 11.65 18.62
CA MET A 108 -3.25 10.56 18.20
C MET A 108 -3.02 10.52 16.70
N LEU A 109 -3.74 11.30 15.89
CA LEU A 109 -3.63 11.28 14.43
C LEU A 109 -2.18 11.49 13.97
N LYS A 110 -1.56 12.61 14.36
CA LYS A 110 -0.21 12.95 13.93
C LYS A 110 0.86 12.01 14.53
N PRO A 111 0.83 11.65 15.84
CA PRO A 111 1.76 10.65 16.39
C PRO A 111 1.69 9.27 15.72
N LEU A 112 0.50 8.83 15.30
CA LEU A 112 0.33 7.54 14.63
C LEU A 112 0.70 7.66 13.16
N TRP A 113 0.13 8.60 12.42
CA TRP A 113 0.09 8.54 10.96
C TRP A 113 1.01 9.56 10.27
N GLY A 114 1.50 10.56 11.01
CA GLY A 114 2.33 11.62 10.46
C GLY A 114 1.54 12.71 9.74
N GLU A 115 2.20 13.39 8.81
CA GLU A 115 1.61 14.43 7.97
C GLU A 115 0.92 13.82 6.73
N LEU A 116 -0.31 14.24 6.46
CA LEU A 116 -1.03 13.90 5.23
C LEU A 116 -0.95 15.07 4.25
N LYS A 117 -0.55 14.80 3.01
CA LYS A 117 -0.60 15.76 1.89
C LYS A 117 -1.21 15.15 0.65
N GLY A 118 -1.80 16.01 -0.17
CA GLY A 118 -2.29 15.64 -1.49
C GLY A 118 -1.15 15.42 -2.47
N ILE A 119 -1.42 14.59 -3.47
CA ILE A 119 -0.50 14.24 -4.55
C ILE A 119 -0.93 14.97 -5.83
N PRO A 120 -0.03 15.63 -6.57
CA PRO A 120 -0.37 16.22 -7.87
C PRO A 120 -1.03 15.19 -8.79
N GLN A 121 -2.13 15.56 -9.45
CA GLN A 121 -2.95 14.63 -10.23
C GLN A 121 -2.14 13.90 -11.31
N GLU A 122 -1.17 14.56 -11.93
CA GLU A 122 -0.27 14.00 -12.93
C GLU A 122 0.69 12.92 -12.39
N ARG A 123 0.81 12.81 -11.06
CA ARG A 123 1.57 11.75 -10.37
C ARG A 123 0.70 10.59 -9.91
N VAL A 124 -0.62 10.70 -9.97
CA VAL A 124 -1.55 9.62 -9.62
C VAL A 124 -2.02 8.92 -10.88
N ARG A 125 -1.78 7.62 -10.97
CA ARG A 125 -2.28 6.76 -12.04
C ARG A 125 -3.31 5.78 -11.49
N VAL A 126 -4.53 5.86 -12.03
CA VAL A 126 -5.55 4.84 -11.77
C VAL A 126 -5.20 3.56 -12.52
N LEU A 127 -5.50 2.42 -11.91
CA LEU A 127 -5.47 1.12 -12.56
C LEU A 127 -6.87 0.54 -12.51
N GLU A 128 -7.37 0.01 -13.61
CA GLU A 128 -8.63 -0.74 -13.62
C GLU A 128 -8.41 -2.21 -13.21
N ASP A 129 -9.48 -2.92 -12.89
CA ASP A 129 -9.40 -4.34 -12.55
C ASP A 129 -8.75 -5.15 -13.68
N GLY A 130 -7.72 -5.93 -13.33
CA GLY A 130 -6.97 -6.77 -14.26
C GLY A 130 -5.93 -6.03 -15.10
N GLU A 131 -5.82 -4.69 -15.01
CA GLU A 131 -4.82 -3.92 -15.74
C GLU A 131 -3.40 -4.35 -15.34
N VAL A 132 -2.50 -4.42 -16.34
CA VAL A 132 -1.10 -4.80 -16.13
C VAL A 132 -0.20 -3.62 -16.47
N VAL A 133 0.65 -3.24 -15.52
CA VAL A 133 1.75 -2.30 -15.71
C VAL A 133 3.02 -3.10 -15.96
N ASP A 134 3.62 -2.95 -17.14
CA ASP A 134 4.91 -3.56 -17.49
C ASP A 134 6.03 -2.53 -17.28
N LEU A 135 6.90 -2.77 -16.31
CA LEU A 135 8.00 -1.88 -15.91
C LEU A 135 9.34 -2.42 -16.42
N GLY A 136 9.39 -2.71 -17.72
CA GLY A 136 10.54 -3.30 -18.37
C GLY A 136 10.80 -4.74 -17.90
N GLY A 137 9.75 -5.58 -17.92
CA GLY A 137 9.82 -7.01 -17.61
C GLY A 137 9.31 -7.38 -16.22
N LEU A 138 9.15 -6.40 -15.31
CA LEU A 138 8.38 -6.61 -14.08
C LEU A 138 6.92 -6.26 -14.38
N ARG A 139 6.06 -7.29 -14.42
CA ARG A 139 4.65 -7.13 -14.74
C ARG A 139 3.85 -7.10 -13.45
N VAL A 140 3.25 -5.96 -13.14
CA VAL A 140 2.40 -5.76 -11.96
C VAL A 140 0.95 -5.73 -12.41
N GLN A 141 0.18 -6.76 -12.08
CA GLN A 141 -1.24 -6.81 -12.37
C GLN A 141 -2.05 -6.31 -11.17
N ALA A 142 -2.92 -5.33 -11.41
CA ALA A 142 -3.91 -4.88 -10.44
C ALA A 142 -5.09 -5.87 -10.39
N LEU A 143 -5.52 -6.22 -9.17
CA LEU A 143 -6.69 -7.06 -8.94
C LEU A 143 -7.61 -6.33 -7.98
N GLU A 144 -8.80 -5.97 -8.46
CA GLU A 144 -9.83 -5.40 -7.60
C GLU A 144 -10.24 -6.44 -6.55
N THR A 145 -10.04 -6.07 -5.29
CA THR A 145 -10.19 -6.95 -4.11
C THR A 145 -10.91 -6.17 -3.02
N LEU A 146 -12.18 -5.87 -3.28
CA LEU A 146 -13.05 -5.12 -2.37
C LEU A 146 -13.37 -5.91 -1.10
N GLY A 147 -13.78 -5.20 -0.05
CA GLY A 147 -14.34 -5.82 1.15
C GLY A 147 -13.73 -5.27 2.42
N HIS A 148 -12.40 -5.18 2.50
CA HIS A 148 -11.75 -4.42 3.58
C HIS A 148 -11.95 -2.91 3.38
N ALA A 149 -11.78 -2.45 2.15
CA ALA A 149 -12.12 -1.10 1.72
C ALA A 149 -12.75 -1.13 0.32
N SER A 150 -13.55 -0.11 0.01
CA SER A 150 -14.19 0.01 -1.32
C SER A 150 -13.22 0.40 -2.44
N HIS A 151 -11.98 0.73 -2.10
CA HIS A 151 -10.91 1.20 -2.98
C HIS A 151 -9.65 0.32 -2.85
N HIS A 152 -9.84 -0.99 -2.74
CA HIS A 152 -8.76 -1.93 -2.46
C HIS A 152 -8.35 -2.73 -3.70
N HIS A 153 -7.05 -2.77 -3.95
CA HIS A 153 -6.35 -3.60 -4.92
C HIS A 153 -5.38 -4.55 -4.21
N ALA A 154 -5.25 -5.75 -4.77
CA ALA A 154 -4.09 -6.59 -4.55
C ALA A 154 -3.24 -6.53 -5.83
N TYR A 155 -1.92 -6.69 -5.69
CA TYR A 155 -1.02 -6.67 -6.84
C TYR A 155 -0.37 -8.03 -7.04
N LEU A 156 -0.52 -8.61 -8.23
CA LEU A 156 0.09 -9.88 -8.61
C LEU A 156 1.34 -9.63 -9.46
N VAL A 157 2.46 -10.22 -9.04
CA VAL A 157 3.77 -10.13 -9.70
C VAL A 157 4.41 -11.52 -9.71
N ASP A 158 4.56 -12.14 -10.88
CA ASP A 158 5.24 -13.43 -11.04
C ASP A 158 4.80 -14.52 -10.02
N GLY A 159 3.49 -14.65 -9.79
CA GLY A 159 2.93 -15.63 -8.84
C GLY A 159 2.95 -15.18 -7.36
N LEU A 160 3.56 -14.04 -7.05
CA LEU A 160 3.55 -13.40 -5.73
C LEU A 160 2.39 -12.41 -5.64
N LEU A 161 1.59 -12.49 -4.58
CA LEU A 161 0.48 -11.57 -4.36
C LEU A 161 0.78 -10.64 -3.17
N PHE A 162 0.81 -9.34 -3.44
CA PHE A 162 0.80 -8.29 -2.42
C PHE A 162 -0.65 -8.00 -2.08
N ALA A 163 -1.11 -8.59 -0.99
CA ALA A 163 -2.52 -8.71 -0.69
C ALA A 163 -3.08 -7.49 0.06
N GLY A 164 -2.24 -6.62 0.60
CA GLY A 164 -2.71 -5.59 1.53
C GLY A 164 -3.45 -6.26 2.68
N ASP A 165 -4.63 -5.72 2.99
CA ASP A 165 -5.44 -6.12 4.13
C ASP A 165 -6.49 -7.20 3.80
N ILE A 166 -6.72 -7.51 2.52
CA ILE A 166 -7.78 -8.44 2.11
C ILE A 166 -7.49 -9.89 2.53
N ALA A 167 -6.22 -10.27 2.65
CA ALA A 167 -5.79 -11.59 3.12
C ALA A 167 -5.56 -11.64 4.65
N GLY A 168 -5.90 -10.56 5.35
CA GLY A 168 -5.66 -10.39 6.78
C GLY A 168 -4.32 -9.72 7.10
N VAL A 169 -4.18 -9.28 8.35
CA VAL A 169 -2.96 -8.66 8.89
C VAL A 169 -2.33 -9.57 9.93
N ARG A 170 -1.02 -9.45 10.11
CA ARG A 170 -0.28 -10.23 11.10
C ARG A 170 0.75 -9.38 11.84
N ILE A 171 0.42 -9.03 13.07
CA ILE A 171 1.38 -8.45 14.02
C ILE A 171 2.15 -9.59 14.67
N ALA A 172 3.43 -9.75 14.33
CA ALA A 172 4.21 -10.89 14.82
C ALA A 172 4.39 -10.85 16.36
N PRO A 173 4.37 -12.00 17.06
CA PRO A 173 4.23 -13.38 16.57
C PRO A 173 2.77 -13.88 16.41
N GLY A 174 1.77 -12.99 16.42
CA GLY A 174 0.35 -13.33 16.41
C GLY A 174 -0.15 -14.06 15.17
N PRO A 175 -1.41 -14.54 15.21
CA PRO A 175 -2.07 -15.15 14.05
C PRO A 175 -2.41 -14.09 12.99
N VAL A 176 -2.73 -14.56 11.78
CA VAL A 176 -3.36 -13.71 10.75
C VAL A 176 -4.81 -13.45 11.16
N LEU A 177 -5.22 -12.19 11.22
CA LEU A 177 -6.56 -11.77 11.59
C LEU A 177 -7.14 -10.83 10.53
N PRO A 178 -8.46 -10.86 10.27
CA PRO A 178 -9.09 -9.92 9.35
C PRO A 178 -9.12 -8.51 9.96
N PRO A 179 -8.51 -7.49 9.34
CA PRO A 179 -8.60 -6.11 9.78
C PRO A 179 -9.97 -5.54 9.43
N THR A 180 -10.79 -5.25 10.45
CA THR A 180 -12.17 -4.78 10.28
C THR A 180 -12.32 -3.31 10.71
N PRO A 181 -11.86 -2.33 9.90
CA PRO A 181 -12.06 -0.91 10.21
C PRO A 181 -13.51 -0.49 9.95
N PRO A 182 -14.22 0.11 10.92
CA PRO A 182 -15.52 0.73 10.65
C PRO A 182 -15.34 2.03 9.84
N PRO A 183 -16.27 2.40 8.94
CA PRO A 183 -17.48 1.69 8.54
C PRO A 183 -17.33 0.85 7.25
N ASP A 184 -16.13 0.76 6.67
CA ASP A 184 -15.92 0.45 5.24
C ASP A 184 -15.92 -1.04 4.88
N ILE A 185 -16.16 -1.92 5.85
CA ILE A 185 -16.17 -3.36 5.61
C ILE A 185 -17.42 -3.78 4.85
N HIS A 186 -17.22 -4.56 3.79
CA HIS A 186 -18.28 -5.24 3.07
C HIS A 186 -17.98 -6.75 2.94
N LEU A 187 -18.56 -7.56 3.83
CA LEU A 187 -18.21 -8.98 3.97
C LEU A 187 -18.47 -9.80 2.70
N GLU A 188 -19.56 -9.56 1.98
CA GLU A 188 -19.86 -10.29 0.75
C GLU A 188 -18.79 -10.04 -0.32
N SER A 189 -18.36 -8.79 -0.47
CA SER A 189 -17.26 -8.45 -1.37
C SER A 189 -15.95 -9.03 -0.90
N TRP A 190 -15.71 -9.05 0.42
CA TRP A 190 -14.52 -9.66 0.99
C TRP A 190 -14.44 -11.15 0.61
N TYR A 191 -15.50 -11.91 0.82
CA TYR A 191 -15.54 -13.33 0.47
C TYR A 191 -15.33 -13.55 -1.04
N ALA A 192 -15.98 -12.74 -1.90
CA ALA A 192 -15.75 -12.81 -3.33
C ALA A 192 -14.28 -12.54 -3.72
N SER A 193 -13.63 -11.58 -3.05
CA SER A 193 -12.21 -11.29 -3.23
C SER A 193 -11.31 -12.45 -2.78
N LEU A 194 -11.64 -13.12 -1.68
CA LEU A 194 -10.91 -14.31 -1.21
C LEU A 194 -11.06 -15.48 -2.18
N ASP A 195 -12.26 -15.74 -2.69
CA ASP A 195 -12.50 -16.79 -3.69
C ASP A 195 -11.68 -16.54 -4.95
N ARG A 196 -11.61 -15.28 -5.40
CA ARG A 196 -10.77 -14.86 -6.53
C ARG A 196 -9.29 -15.12 -6.25
N ILE A 197 -8.78 -14.74 -5.08
CA ILE A 197 -7.38 -14.96 -4.69
C ILE A 197 -7.05 -16.46 -4.64
N LEU A 198 -7.94 -17.27 -4.06
CA LEU A 198 -7.77 -18.72 -3.97
C LEU A 198 -7.72 -19.37 -5.37
N ALA A 199 -8.53 -18.89 -6.32
CA ALA A 199 -8.53 -19.37 -7.70
C ALA A 199 -7.21 -19.08 -8.45
N LEU A 200 -6.54 -17.97 -8.11
CA LEU A 200 -5.25 -17.59 -8.70
C LEU A 200 -4.09 -18.48 -8.24
N ARG A 201 -4.24 -19.15 -7.08
CA ARG A 201 -3.20 -20.02 -6.48
C ARG A 201 -1.82 -19.33 -6.40
N PRO A 202 -1.72 -18.15 -5.75
CA PRO A 202 -0.44 -17.47 -5.59
C PRO A 202 0.54 -18.33 -4.78
N GLU A 203 1.82 -18.26 -5.11
CA GLU A 203 2.88 -19.01 -4.43
C GLU A 203 3.14 -18.46 -3.03
N VAL A 204 3.03 -17.13 -2.88
CA VAL A 204 3.28 -16.39 -1.65
C VAL A 204 2.28 -15.25 -1.53
N LEU A 205 1.76 -15.05 -0.32
CA LEU A 205 1.00 -13.86 0.08
C LEU A 205 1.89 -12.95 0.92
N TYR A 206 2.10 -11.72 0.44
CA TYR A 206 2.70 -10.65 1.22
C TYR A 206 1.58 -9.85 1.88
N LEU A 207 1.57 -9.86 3.22
CA LEU A 207 0.68 -9.08 4.07
C LEU A 207 1.44 -7.85 4.56
N THR A 208 0.75 -6.72 4.70
CA THR A 208 1.34 -5.47 5.18
C THR A 208 1.52 -5.49 6.70
#